data_AF-A0A6N7QPS5-F1
#
_entry.id   AF-A0A6N7QPS5-F1
#
_cell.length_a   1.000
_cell.length_b   1.000
_cell.length_c   1.000
_cell.angle_alpha   90.00
_cell.angle_beta   90.00
_cell.angle_gamma   90.00
#
_symmetry.space_group_name_H-M   'P 1'
#
loop_
_entity.id
_entity.type
_entity.pdbx_description
1 polymer ?
#
loop_
_entity_poly.entity_id
_entity_poly.type
_entity_poly.pdbx_seq_one_letter_code
_entity_poly.pdbx_strand_id
1 'polypeptide(L)'
;MQEQFFQVSDALNWQVDNQIEHLERFIRAYGAGGRMDAELAELGLSVEQSFHRNCLRDALLSFIERLGSQGPFSHYLHREMRAAMAPPPSPMPTQPVAPKRPFMGRWWPRRTRASVSGVAS
;
A
#
# COMPACT_ATOMS: atom_id res chain seq x y z
N MET A 1 22.41 -8.55 0.96
CA MET A 1 20.96 -8.23 0.81
C MET A 1 20.20 -9.41 0.24
N GLN A 2 20.61 -9.96 -0.92
CA GLN A 2 19.96 -11.14 -1.52
C GLN A 2 19.83 -12.33 -0.55
N GLU A 3 20.86 -12.62 0.24
CA GLU A 3 20.79 -13.67 1.28
C GLU A 3 19.64 -13.44 2.28
N GLN A 4 19.49 -12.21 2.78
CA GLN A 4 18.39 -11.85 3.67
C GLN A 4 17.03 -12.05 2.99
N PHE A 5 16.90 -11.66 1.72
CA PHE A 5 15.68 -11.89 0.96
C PHE A 5 15.32 -13.37 0.87
N PHE A 6 16.28 -14.24 0.56
CA PHE A 6 16.03 -15.67 0.47
C PHE A 6 15.73 -16.31 1.83
N GLN A 7 16.41 -15.90 2.89
CA GLN A 7 16.09 -16.35 4.25
C GLN A 7 14.66 -16.00 4.66
N VAL A 8 14.22 -14.77 4.37
CA VAL A 8 12.84 -14.32 4.66
C VAL A 8 11.84 -15.05 3.78
N SER A 9 12.15 -15.21 2.49
CA SER A 9 11.30 -15.92 1.54
C SER A 9 11.10 -17.37 1.96
N ASP A 10 12.17 -18.05 2.39
CA ASP A 10 12.11 -19.42 2.89
C ASP A 10 11.29 -19.51 4.19
N ALA A 11 11.58 -18.63 5.17
CA ALA A 11 10.85 -18.57 6.43
C ALA A 11 9.35 -18.32 6.27
N LEU A 12 8.95 -17.58 5.25
CA LEU A 12 7.55 -17.29 4.91
C LEU A 12 6.97 -18.23 3.85
N ASN A 13 7.73 -19.24 3.43
CA ASN A 13 7.39 -20.20 2.39
C ASN A 13 6.91 -19.54 1.08
N TRP A 14 7.54 -18.42 0.72
CA TRP A 14 7.26 -17.70 -0.52
C TRP A 14 7.78 -18.48 -1.71
N GLN A 15 6.85 -18.90 -2.57
CA GLN A 15 7.16 -19.41 -3.90
C GLN A 15 7.69 -18.29 -4.79
N VAL A 16 8.34 -18.65 -5.91
CA VAL A 16 8.99 -17.69 -6.82
C VAL A 16 8.03 -16.59 -7.29
N ASP A 17 6.76 -16.91 -7.51
CA ASP A 17 5.77 -15.90 -7.89
C ASP A 17 5.50 -14.88 -6.79
N ASN A 18 5.37 -15.34 -5.54
CA ASN A 18 5.23 -14.44 -4.39
C ASN A 18 6.50 -13.61 -4.19
N GLN A 19 7.68 -14.22 -4.36
CA GLN A 19 8.96 -13.51 -4.31
C GLN A 19 8.98 -12.35 -5.30
N ILE A 20 8.59 -12.58 -6.55
CA ILE A 20 8.51 -11.56 -7.60
C ILE A 20 7.48 -10.48 -7.23
N GLU A 21 6.30 -10.87 -6.76
CA GLU A 21 5.27 -9.91 -6.33
C GLU A 21 5.78 -8.99 -5.22
N HIS A 22 6.47 -9.53 -4.21
CA HIS A 22 7.02 -8.73 -3.13
C HIS A 22 8.14 -7.79 -3.60
N LEU A 23 8.97 -8.21 -4.54
CA LEU A 23 10.01 -7.38 -5.14
C LEU A 23 9.41 -6.23 -5.95
N GLU A 24 8.44 -6.53 -6.81
CA GLU A 24 7.72 -5.51 -7.59
C GLU A 24 6.98 -4.52 -6.70
N ARG A 25 6.25 -5.02 -5.70
CA ARG A 25 5.52 -4.19 -4.75
C ARG A 25 6.46 -3.21 -4.06
N PHE A 26 7.63 -3.67 -3.62
CA PHE A 26 8.64 -2.81 -3.04
C PHE A 26 9.14 -1.75 -4.04
N ILE A 27 9.55 -2.17 -5.25
CA ILE A 27 10.09 -1.26 -6.27
C ILE A 27 9.08 -0.18 -6.67
N ARG A 28 7.80 -0.56 -6.84
CA ARG A 28 6.71 0.37 -7.15
C ARG A 28 6.44 1.31 -5.99
N ALA A 29 6.40 0.82 -4.75
CA ALA A 29 6.26 1.66 -3.55
C ALA A 29 7.45 2.62 -3.35
N TYR A 30 8.65 2.23 -3.80
CA TYR A 30 9.84 3.08 -3.81
C TYR A 30 9.82 4.14 -4.93
N GLY A 31 8.84 4.11 -5.83
CA GLY A 31 8.71 5.07 -6.93
C GLY A 31 9.58 4.76 -8.15
N ALA A 32 10.14 3.55 -8.24
CA ALA A 32 11.04 3.16 -9.33
C ALA A 32 10.37 2.26 -10.40
N GLY A 33 9.03 2.17 -10.41
CA GLY A 33 8.28 1.30 -11.33
C GLY A 33 8.59 1.57 -12.82
N GLY A 34 8.54 2.82 -13.27
CA GLY A 34 8.82 3.13 -14.68
C GLY A 34 10.26 2.83 -15.11
N ARG A 35 11.23 2.94 -14.20
CA ARG A 35 12.63 2.56 -14.47
C ARG A 35 12.80 1.04 -14.51
N MET A 36 12.10 0.32 -13.63
CA MET A 36 12.06 -1.14 -13.63
C MET A 36 11.46 -1.67 -14.94
N ASP A 37 10.34 -1.12 -15.38
CA ASP A 37 9.68 -1.58 -16.62
C ASP A 37 10.59 -1.37 -17.84
N ALA A 38 11.30 -0.23 -17.92
CA ALA A 38 12.28 0.03 -18.98
C ALA A 38 13.47 -0.93 -18.96
N GLU A 39 14.02 -1.17 -17.76
CA GLU A 39 15.13 -2.10 -17.52
C GLU A 39 14.77 -3.54 -17.91
N LEU A 40 13.59 -4.01 -17.50
CA LEU A 40 13.15 -5.36 -17.85
C LEU A 40 12.96 -5.50 -19.36
N ALA A 41 12.43 -4.47 -20.04
CA ALA A 41 12.29 -4.46 -21.49
C ALA A 41 13.65 -4.57 -22.21
N GLU A 42 14.70 -3.90 -21.71
CA GLU A 42 16.06 -4.04 -22.26
C GLU A 42 16.61 -5.47 -22.14
N LEU A 43 16.23 -6.18 -21.06
CA LEU A 43 16.61 -7.58 -20.83
C LEU A 43 15.72 -8.58 -21.59
N GLY A 44 14.73 -8.09 -22.35
CA GLY A 44 13.72 -8.94 -22.99
C GLY A 44 12.83 -9.67 -21.98
N LEU A 45 12.76 -9.18 -20.74
CA LEU A 45 11.94 -9.73 -19.68
C LEU A 45 10.65 -8.92 -19.57
N SER A 46 9.57 -9.61 -19.24
CA SER A 46 8.32 -8.98 -18.85
C SER A 46 7.74 -9.71 -17.66
N VAL A 47 7.17 -8.93 -16.74
CA VAL A 47 6.49 -9.43 -15.56
C VAL A 47 5.31 -10.35 -15.94
N GLU A 48 4.66 -10.06 -17.06
CA GLU A 48 3.48 -10.78 -17.55
C GLU A 48 3.84 -12.12 -18.23
N GLN A 49 5.13 -12.35 -18.54
CA GLN A 49 5.57 -13.59 -19.17
C GLN A 49 5.79 -14.69 -18.13
N SER A 50 5.20 -15.86 -18.38
CA SER A 50 5.32 -17.04 -17.51
C SER A 50 6.67 -17.72 -17.61
N PHE A 51 7.42 -17.48 -18.68
CA PHE A 51 8.74 -18.08 -18.91
C PHE A 51 9.82 -17.27 -18.17
N HIS A 52 10.80 -17.96 -17.59
CA HIS A 52 11.96 -17.36 -16.90
C HIS A 52 11.69 -16.62 -15.57
N ARG A 53 10.72 -17.07 -14.76
CA ARG A 53 10.42 -16.47 -13.44
C ARG A 53 11.65 -16.31 -12.53
N ASN A 54 12.52 -17.32 -12.46
CA ASN A 54 13.77 -17.21 -11.69
C ASN A 54 14.67 -16.07 -12.20
N CYS A 55 14.83 -15.94 -13.52
CA CYS A 55 15.62 -14.86 -14.11
C CYS A 55 15.00 -13.48 -13.81
N LEU A 56 13.67 -13.38 -13.85
CA LEU A 56 12.96 -12.15 -13.50
C LEU A 56 13.20 -11.77 -12.03
N ARG A 57 13.06 -12.71 -11.10
CA ARG A 57 13.37 -12.48 -9.68
C ARG A 57 14.80 -11.97 -9.50
N ASP A 58 15.76 -12.62 -10.15
CA ASP A 58 17.18 -12.27 -10.00
C ASP A 58 17.47 -10.90 -10.63
N ALA A 59 16.81 -10.56 -11.74
CA ALA A 59 16.89 -9.23 -12.36
C ALA A 59 16.31 -8.14 -11.43
N LEU A 60 15.18 -8.39 -10.80
CA LEU A 60 14.55 -7.46 -9.84
C LEU A 60 15.41 -7.26 -8.59
N LEU A 61 16.02 -8.32 -8.05
CA LEU A 61 16.98 -8.21 -6.95
C LEU A 61 18.19 -7.38 -7.35
N SER A 62 18.76 -7.65 -8.53
CA SER A 62 19.89 -6.88 -9.09
C SER A 62 19.52 -5.42 -9.34
N PHE A 63 18.27 -5.13 -9.69
CA PHE A 63 17.75 -3.78 -9.85
C PHE A 63 17.69 -3.04 -8.50
N ILE A 64 17.16 -3.67 -7.46
CA ILE A 64 17.10 -3.11 -6.10
C ILE A 64 18.50 -2.77 -5.56
N GLU A 65 19.49 -3.61 -5.85
CA GLU A 65 20.90 -3.34 -5.49
C GLU A 65 21.44 -2.10 -6.21
N ARG A 66 21.23 -1.98 -7.53
CA ARG A 66 21.66 -0.80 -8.29
C ARG A 66 20.91 0.48 -7.94
N LEU A 67 19.66 0.36 -7.47
CA LEU A 67 18.92 1.50 -6.91
C LEU A 67 19.53 2.02 -5.60
N GLY A 68 20.42 1.26 -4.94
CA GLY A 68 21.00 1.62 -3.64
C GLY A 68 19.98 1.55 -2.50
N SER A 69 18.89 0.81 -2.67
CA SER A 69 17.73 0.81 -1.77
C SER A 69 17.76 -0.30 -0.70
N GLN A 70 18.94 -0.82 -0.38
CA GLN A 70 19.11 -1.99 0.50
C GLN A 70 18.53 -1.76 1.91
N GLY A 71 18.76 -0.61 2.53
CA GLY A 71 18.23 -0.28 3.86
C GLY A 71 16.68 -0.29 3.89
N PRO A 72 16.01 0.53 3.05
CA PRO A 72 14.56 0.50 2.90
C PRO A 72 14.01 -0.91 2.61
N PHE A 73 14.71 -1.69 1.79
CA PHE A 73 14.31 -3.05 1.46
C PHE A 73 14.39 -3.99 2.66
N SER A 74 15.47 -3.95 3.44
CA SER A 74 15.59 -4.72 4.69
C SER A 74 14.45 -4.36 5.66
N HIS A 75 14.11 -3.07 5.81
CA HIS A 75 12.97 -2.65 6.63
C HIS A 75 11.64 -3.22 6.13
N TYR A 76 11.44 -3.23 4.82
CA TYR A 76 10.27 -3.86 4.20
C TYR A 76 10.19 -5.35 4.54
N LEU A 77 11.29 -6.11 4.39
CA LEU A 77 11.31 -7.54 4.73
C LEU A 77 11.02 -7.82 6.20
N HIS A 78 11.57 -7.02 7.11
CA HIS A 78 11.27 -7.12 8.54
C HIS A 78 9.78 -6.87 8.85
N ARG A 79 9.14 -5.96 8.11
CA ARG A 79 7.72 -5.71 8.24
C ARG A 79 6.89 -6.91 7.78
N GLU A 80 7.25 -7.54 6.67
CA GLU A 80 6.57 -8.75 6.17
C GLU A 80 6.70 -9.91 7.16
N MET A 81 7.90 -10.14 7.70
CA MET A 81 8.10 -11.13 8.77
C MET A 81 7.23 -10.85 10.00
N ARG A 82 7.19 -9.59 10.46
CA ARG A 82 6.38 -9.21 11.61
C ARG A 82 4.89 -9.40 11.34
N ALA A 83 4.43 -9.09 10.12
CA ALA A 83 3.04 -9.25 9.72
C ALA A 83 2.63 -10.72 9.73
N ALA A 84 3.50 -11.63 9.27
CA ALA A 84 3.25 -13.07 9.30
C ALA A 84 3.21 -13.66 10.72
N MET A 85 3.95 -13.07 11.67
CA MET A 85 3.97 -13.47 13.08
C MET A 85 2.84 -12.85 13.92
N ALA A 86 2.17 -11.81 13.40
CA ALA A 86 1.11 -11.15 14.14
C ALA A 86 -0.09 -12.11 14.30
N PRO A 87 -0.67 -12.22 15.51
CA PRO A 87 -1.87 -13.03 15.68
C PRO A 87 -2.99 -12.45 14.79
N PRO A 88 -3.83 -13.32 14.19
CA PRO A 88 -4.96 -12.84 13.41
C PRO A 88 -5.79 -11.90 14.28
N PRO A 89 -6.29 -10.77 13.74
CA PRO A 89 -7.16 -9.91 14.51
C PRO A 89 -8.32 -10.77 15.00
N SER A 90 -8.46 -10.89 16.32
CA SER A 90 -9.64 -11.53 16.90
C SER A 90 -10.85 -10.83 16.30
N PRO A 91 -11.83 -11.57 15.75
CA PRO A 91 -13.04 -10.95 15.22
C PRO A 91 -13.62 -10.12 16.36
N MET A 92 -13.56 -8.79 16.23
CA MET A 92 -14.24 -7.91 17.16
C MET A 92 -15.70 -8.35 17.17
N PRO A 93 -16.29 -8.70 18.33
CA PRO A 93 -17.72 -8.89 18.38
C PRO A 93 -18.33 -7.56 17.91
N THR A 94 -19.08 -7.63 16.81
CA THR A 94 -19.87 -6.54 16.27
C THR A 94 -20.76 -6.02 17.41
N GLN A 95 -20.29 -5.00 18.13
CA GLN A 95 -21.16 -4.33 19.08
C GLN A 95 -22.29 -3.72 18.24
N PRO A 96 -23.55 -4.04 18.53
CA PRO A 96 -24.66 -3.43 17.81
C PRO A 96 -24.54 -1.92 17.99
N VAL A 97 -24.37 -1.23 16.87
CA VAL A 97 -24.36 0.23 16.80
C VAL A 97 -25.65 0.71 17.45
N ALA A 98 -25.55 1.20 18.68
CA ALA A 98 -26.69 1.77 19.38
C ALA A 98 -27.25 2.91 18.50
N PRO A 99 -28.56 2.94 18.23
CA PRO A 99 -29.13 3.95 17.35
C PRO A 99 -28.89 5.34 17.95
N LYS A 100 -28.27 6.22 17.16
CA LYS A 100 -28.14 7.66 17.45
C LYS A 100 -29.50 8.20 17.85
N ARG A 101 -29.65 8.59 19.12
CA ARG A 101 -30.82 9.33 19.60
C ARG A 101 -30.97 10.61 18.77
N PRO A 102 -32.16 10.92 18.25
CA PRO A 102 -32.37 12.16 17.52
C PRO A 102 -32.28 13.35 18.47
N PHE A 103 -31.53 14.35 18.05
CA PHE A 103 -31.41 15.66 18.69
C PHE A 103 -32.77 16.38 18.60
N MET A 104 -33.59 16.22 19.64
CA MET A 104 -34.77 17.04 19.85
C MET A 104 -34.54 17.94 21.06
N GLY A 105 -34.46 19.25 20.82
CA GLY A 105 -34.78 20.21 21.87
C GLY A 105 -34.26 21.62 21.66
N ARG A 106 -35.20 22.50 21.29
CA ARG A 106 -35.29 23.97 21.54
C ARG A 106 -34.89 24.84 20.36
N TRP A 107 -35.83 25.16 19.47
CA TRP A 107 -36.79 26.28 19.58
C TRP A 107 -36.10 27.64 19.69
N TRP A 108 -35.94 28.33 18.57
CA TRP A 108 -36.02 29.79 18.47
C TRP A 108 -36.50 30.19 17.07
N PRO A 109 -37.69 30.82 16.96
CA PRO A 109 -38.06 31.58 15.78
C PRO A 109 -37.95 33.08 16.10
N ARG A 110 -37.26 33.85 15.25
CA ARG A 110 -37.71 35.23 14.96
C ARG A 110 -37.16 35.73 13.63
N ARG A 111 -38.09 35.89 12.68
CA ARG A 111 -38.01 36.77 11.49
C ARG A 111 -37.77 38.22 11.96
N THR A 112 -37.16 39.11 11.17
CA THR A 112 -37.76 39.80 10.01
C THR A 112 -36.67 40.56 9.24
N ARG A 113 -36.53 40.37 7.92
CA ARG A 113 -37.21 41.07 6.80
C ARG A 113 -36.89 42.57 6.74
N ALA A 114 -36.10 42.92 5.73
CA ALA A 114 -35.82 44.26 5.25
C ALA A 114 -37.11 44.96 4.77
N SER A 115 -37.29 46.22 5.18
CA SER A 115 -38.23 47.16 4.56
C SER A 115 -37.45 48.22 3.80
N VAL A 116 -37.72 48.27 2.51
CA VAL A 116 -37.47 49.40 1.61
C VAL A 116 -38.59 50.40 1.83
N SER A 117 -38.27 51.69 1.95
CA SER A 117 -39.18 52.79 1.61
C SER A 117 -38.36 54.07 1.40
N GLY A 118 -38.47 54.67 0.21
CA GLY A 118 -37.88 55.96 -0.12
C GLY A 118 -38.88 57.12 -0.03
N VAL A 119 -38.35 58.36 -0.02
CA VAL A 119 -38.98 59.65 -0.47
C VAL A 119 -37.90 60.74 -0.24
N ALA A 120 -37.38 61.39 -1.29
CA ALA A 120 -37.82 62.65 -1.91
C ALA A 120 -37.67 63.90 -1.02
N SER A 121 -36.62 64.69 -1.28
CA SER A 121 -36.62 66.16 -1.50
C SER A 121 -35.22 66.60 -1.91
#